data_AF-A0AAQ3PJ76-F1
#
_entry.id   AF-A0AAQ3PJ76-F1
#
_cell.length_a   1.000
_cell.length_b   1.000
_cell.length_c   1.000
_cell.angle_alpha   90.00
_cell.angle_beta   90.00
_cell.angle_gamma   90.00
#
_symmetry.space_group_name_H-M   'P 1'
#
loop_
_entity.id
_entity.type
_entity.pdbx_description
1 polymer ?
#
loop_
_entity_poly.entity_id
_entity_poly.type
_entity_poly.pdbx_seq_one_letter_code
_entity_poly.pdbx_strand_id
1 'polypeptide(L)'
;YVQVTNDEGESVTTKVAAKQLHYMPLDSRFLRMYLCKETAMHMRYRLENEDDREVLRAVRRHFCRAAEKVIDDAMYNARISAVCQYYKKVKGDNMSRGKGVAQIYLTEEEYLQTSVDWIVKDMEAWRWLAKRWASDDWIASLKSHRENRGTQASGHRYGADGHYALANRMGVEKGVAPSFMEVYVHAHRGPDPTNPEVLCTQTAKEKMMAYGEEMTQRHGPEFNWWQADIDVEALHVSGGARRHGRYAFGTGVVDYDHSVSQARRFNSSAESSRSLRTA
;
A
#
# COMPACT_ATOMS: atom_id res chain seq x y z
N TYR A 1 -24.45 -21.18 -16.58
CA TYR A 1 -24.75 -20.85 -15.16
C TYR A 1 -24.40 -22.08 -14.32
N VAL A 2 -24.20 -21.93 -13.01
CA VAL A 2 -23.76 -23.04 -12.14
C VAL A 2 -24.91 -23.38 -11.18
N GLN A 3 -25.24 -24.67 -11.03
CA GLN A 3 -26.24 -25.14 -10.07
C GLN A 3 -25.56 -25.54 -8.76
N VAL A 4 -26.13 -25.12 -7.64
CA VAL A 4 -25.63 -25.40 -6.28
C VAL A 4 -26.76 -26.05 -5.51
N THR A 5 -26.54 -27.24 -4.96
CA THR A 5 -27.54 -27.98 -4.18
C THR A 5 -27.13 -28.04 -2.72
N ASN A 6 -28.05 -27.74 -1.79
CA ASN A 6 -27.83 -27.85 -0.35
C ASN A 6 -28.07 -29.28 0.17
N ASP A 7 -27.80 -29.50 1.46
CA ASP A 7 -27.98 -30.82 2.11
C ASP A 7 -29.46 -31.25 2.21
N GLU A 8 -30.41 -30.32 2.06
CA GLU A 8 -31.84 -30.56 2.06
C GLU A 8 -32.37 -30.89 0.64
N GLY A 9 -31.48 -30.92 -0.36
CA GLY A 9 -31.79 -31.23 -1.75
C GLY A 9 -32.30 -30.04 -2.57
N GLU A 10 -32.37 -28.85 -1.98
CA GLU A 10 -32.77 -27.63 -2.67
C GLU A 10 -31.62 -27.10 -3.54
N SER A 11 -31.93 -26.75 -4.78
CA SER A 11 -30.93 -26.28 -5.74
C SER A 11 -31.16 -24.85 -6.20
N VAL A 12 -30.11 -24.05 -6.24
CA VAL A 12 -30.12 -22.66 -6.74
C VAL A 12 -29.16 -22.55 -7.92
N THR A 13 -29.63 -21.93 -9.00
CA THR A 13 -28.81 -21.63 -10.17
C THR A 13 -28.24 -20.22 -10.04
N THR A 14 -26.93 -20.08 -10.20
CA THR A 14 -26.24 -18.79 -10.10
C THR A 14 -26.67 -17.85 -11.23
N LYS A 15 -26.66 -16.53 -10.99
CA LYS A 15 -26.98 -15.52 -12.00
C LYS A 15 -25.81 -15.16 -12.92
N VAL A 16 -24.68 -15.85 -12.79
CA VAL A 16 -23.44 -15.59 -13.54
C VAL A 16 -23.06 -16.80 -14.39
N ALA A 17 -22.63 -16.55 -15.63
CA ALA A 17 -22.23 -17.60 -16.54
C ALA A 17 -20.93 -18.28 -16.07
N ALA A 18 -20.85 -19.61 -16.20
CA ALA A 18 -19.69 -20.40 -15.75
C ALA A 18 -18.37 -19.91 -16.36
N LYS A 19 -18.42 -19.38 -17.59
CA LYS A 19 -17.26 -18.82 -18.30
C LYS A 19 -16.67 -17.59 -17.61
N GLN A 20 -17.48 -16.77 -16.94
CA GLN A 20 -16.99 -15.59 -16.19
C GLN A 20 -16.34 -16.00 -14.85
N LEU A 21 -16.79 -17.09 -14.25
CA LEU A 21 -16.22 -17.65 -13.02
C LEU A 21 -14.82 -18.27 -13.25
N HIS A 22 -14.54 -18.73 -14.46
CA HIS A 22 -13.23 -19.30 -14.79
C HIS A 22 -12.08 -18.27 -14.81
N TYR A 23 -12.40 -16.98 -14.99
CA TYR A 23 -11.40 -15.91 -15.14
C TYR A 23 -11.11 -15.12 -13.86
N MET A 24 -11.75 -15.39 -12.71
CA MET A 24 -11.36 -14.70 -11.46
C MET A 24 -10.27 -15.49 -10.73
N PRO A 25 -9.19 -14.84 -10.27
CA PRO A 25 -8.05 -15.49 -9.62
C PRO A 25 -8.34 -15.76 -8.14
N LEU A 26 -9.46 -16.43 -7.85
CA LEU A 26 -9.85 -16.87 -6.51
C LEU A 26 -10.04 -18.40 -6.57
N ASP A 27 -9.79 -19.11 -5.46
CA ASP A 27 -10.13 -20.54 -5.38
C ASP A 27 -11.60 -20.74 -5.80
N SER A 28 -11.90 -21.85 -6.49
CA SER A 28 -13.22 -22.19 -7.02
C SER A 28 -14.35 -22.10 -5.99
N ARG A 29 -14.00 -22.17 -4.70
CA ARG A 29 -14.90 -22.03 -3.55
C ARG A 29 -15.18 -20.56 -3.18
N PHE A 30 -14.19 -19.67 -3.28
CA PHE A 30 -14.35 -18.23 -3.00
C PHE A 30 -15.08 -17.49 -4.11
N LEU A 31 -14.86 -17.88 -5.36
CA LEU A 31 -15.58 -17.42 -6.56
C LEU A 31 -17.10 -17.44 -6.38
N ARG A 32 -17.59 -18.41 -5.61
CA ARG A 32 -19.03 -18.63 -5.42
C ARG A 32 -19.66 -17.79 -4.32
N MET A 33 -18.86 -17.26 -3.39
CA MET A 33 -19.30 -16.34 -2.34
C MET A 33 -19.70 -14.96 -2.92
N TYR A 34 -19.12 -14.60 -4.07
CA TYR A 34 -19.37 -13.35 -4.78
C TYR A 34 -20.63 -13.36 -5.67
N LEU A 35 -21.39 -14.47 -5.72
CA LEU A 35 -22.49 -14.66 -6.68
C LEU A 35 -23.85 -14.14 -6.22
N CYS A 36 -24.23 -14.34 -4.96
CA CYS A 36 -25.29 -13.62 -4.22
C CYS A 36 -25.45 -14.23 -2.81
N LYS A 37 -26.11 -13.51 -1.89
CA LYS A 37 -26.43 -13.97 -0.53
C LYS A 37 -27.15 -15.33 -0.54
N GLU A 38 -28.10 -15.53 -1.44
CA GLU A 38 -28.85 -16.80 -1.58
C GLU A 38 -27.91 -17.95 -1.93
N THR A 39 -27.09 -17.81 -2.98
CA THR A 39 -26.11 -18.84 -3.38
C THR A 39 -25.13 -19.15 -2.26
N ALA A 40 -24.66 -18.13 -1.53
CA ALA A 40 -23.72 -18.30 -0.42
C ALA A 40 -24.33 -19.07 0.76
N MET A 41 -25.64 -18.95 1.02
CA MET A 41 -26.33 -19.69 2.08
C MET A 41 -26.51 -21.18 1.75
N HIS A 42 -26.66 -21.53 0.47
CA HIS A 42 -26.71 -22.93 0.02
C HIS A 42 -25.31 -23.59 -0.10
N MET A 43 -24.23 -22.90 0.31
CA MET A 43 -22.87 -23.43 0.32
C MET A 43 -22.48 -23.98 1.68
N ARG A 44 -22.19 -25.27 1.70
CA ARG A 44 -21.65 -25.95 2.88
C ARG A 44 -20.14 -25.68 2.98
N TYR A 45 -19.73 -24.92 4.00
CA TYR A 45 -18.31 -24.84 4.40
C TYR A 45 -18.01 -26.00 5.34
N ARG A 46 -17.62 -27.14 4.79
CA ARG A 46 -17.07 -28.21 5.62
C ARG A 46 -15.60 -27.85 5.88
N LEU A 47 -15.35 -27.25 7.05
CA LEU A 47 -14.00 -26.93 7.53
C LEU A 47 -13.39 -28.21 8.11
N GLU A 48 -13.03 -29.15 7.23
CA GLU A 48 -12.70 -30.53 7.59
C GLU A 48 -11.41 -30.61 8.43
N ASN A 49 -10.48 -29.67 8.25
CA ASN A 49 -9.21 -29.63 8.96
C ASN A 49 -8.86 -28.21 9.48
N GLU A 50 -7.80 -28.11 10.29
CA GLU A 50 -7.35 -26.83 10.87
C GLU A 50 -6.83 -25.86 9.79
N ASP A 51 -6.26 -26.39 8.70
CA ASP A 51 -5.77 -25.60 7.56
C ASP A 51 -6.91 -24.83 6.87
N ASP A 52 -8.05 -25.48 6.62
CA ASP A 52 -9.23 -24.83 6.05
C ASP A 52 -9.78 -23.73 6.98
N ARG A 53 -9.71 -23.93 8.31
CA ARG A 53 -10.09 -22.93 9.30
C ARG A 53 -9.13 -21.74 9.28
N GLU A 54 -7.83 -21.99 9.15
CA GLU A 54 -6.81 -20.94 9.07
C GLU A 54 -6.95 -20.11 7.78
N VAL A 55 -7.18 -20.76 6.63
CA VAL A 55 -7.47 -20.09 5.36
C VAL A 55 -8.72 -19.22 5.48
N LEU A 56 -9.81 -19.72 6.09
CA LEU A 56 -11.02 -18.91 6.29
C LEU A 56 -10.77 -17.72 7.23
N ARG A 57 -9.98 -17.89 8.30
CA ARG A 57 -9.56 -16.78 9.18
C ARG A 57 -8.73 -15.75 8.40
N ALA A 58 -7.81 -16.18 7.54
CA ALA A 58 -7.02 -15.30 6.69
C ALA A 58 -7.89 -14.52 5.70
N VAL A 59 -8.84 -15.18 5.04
CA VAL A 59 -9.76 -14.53 4.09
C VAL A 59 -10.69 -13.54 4.79
N ARG A 60 -11.26 -13.91 5.96
CA ARG A 60 -12.06 -12.97 6.76
C ARG A 60 -11.25 -11.73 7.14
N ARG A 61 -10.01 -11.91 7.61
CA ARG A 61 -9.11 -10.78 7.91
C ARG A 61 -8.85 -9.91 6.67
N HIS A 62 -8.60 -10.53 5.52
CA HIS A 62 -8.38 -9.80 4.27
C HIS A 62 -9.62 -9.01 3.85
N PHE A 63 -10.80 -9.64 3.90
CA PHE A 63 -12.06 -8.98 3.58
C PHE A 63 -12.36 -7.82 4.54
N CYS A 64 -12.19 -8.00 5.85
CA CYS A 64 -12.37 -6.93 6.83
C CYS A 64 -11.44 -5.75 6.53
N ARG A 65 -10.14 -6.00 6.27
CA ARG A 65 -9.19 -4.93 5.91
C ARG A 65 -9.56 -4.23 4.61
N ALA A 66 -10.05 -4.97 3.61
CA ALA A 66 -10.50 -4.39 2.35
C ALA A 66 -11.74 -3.52 2.56
N ALA A 67 -12.71 -3.99 3.35
CA ALA A 67 -13.92 -3.26 3.69
C ALA A 67 -13.62 -1.99 4.50
N GLU A 68 -12.78 -2.10 5.54
CA GLU A 68 -12.27 -0.96 6.32
C GLU A 68 -11.65 0.09 5.40
N LYS A 69 -10.77 -0.35 4.49
CA LYS A 69 -10.14 0.55 3.52
C LYS A 69 -11.14 1.27 2.62
N VAL A 70 -12.13 0.55 2.08
CA VAL A 70 -13.16 1.14 1.22
C VAL A 70 -13.98 2.18 1.99
N ILE A 71 -14.34 1.87 3.24
CA ILE A 71 -15.09 2.80 4.11
C ILE A 71 -14.24 4.04 4.42
N ASP A 72 -13.00 3.87 4.84
CA ASP A 72 -12.10 4.98 5.14
C ASP A 72 -11.87 5.88 3.92
N ASP A 73 -11.66 5.28 2.75
CA ASP A 73 -11.49 6.01 1.49
C ASP A 73 -12.79 6.75 1.11
N ALA A 74 -13.96 6.15 1.30
CA ALA A 74 -15.25 6.81 1.06
C ALA A 74 -15.46 8.02 1.98
N MET A 75 -15.19 7.88 3.27
CA MET A 75 -15.28 8.96 4.25
C MET A 75 -14.29 10.08 3.92
N TYR A 76 -13.05 9.74 3.60
CA TYR A 76 -12.05 10.72 3.19
C TYR A 76 -12.46 11.48 1.92
N ASN A 77 -12.98 10.78 0.90
CA ASN A 77 -13.45 11.41 -0.33
C ASN A 77 -14.67 12.31 -0.12
N ALA A 78 -15.58 11.93 0.79
CA ALA A 78 -16.68 12.79 1.19
C ALA A 78 -16.18 14.10 1.79
N ARG A 79 -15.21 14.06 2.70
CA ARG A 79 -14.57 15.27 3.24
C ARG A 79 -14.01 16.15 2.12
N ILE A 80 -13.22 15.58 1.21
CA ILE A 80 -12.63 16.33 0.09
C ILE A 80 -13.72 16.99 -0.77
N SER A 81 -14.80 16.26 -1.04
CA SER A 81 -15.95 16.78 -1.80
C SER A 81 -16.63 17.93 -1.07
N ALA A 82 -16.82 17.81 0.25
CA ALA A 82 -17.38 18.86 1.10
C ALA A 82 -16.51 20.13 1.05
N VAL A 83 -15.19 20.00 1.21
CA VAL A 83 -14.28 21.16 1.11
C VAL A 83 -14.36 21.81 -0.28
N CYS A 84 -14.34 21.03 -1.36
CA CYS A 84 -14.51 21.57 -2.72
C CYS A 84 -15.84 22.31 -2.87
N GLN A 85 -16.93 21.78 -2.33
CA GLN A 85 -18.24 22.43 -2.39
C GLN A 85 -18.30 23.71 -1.59
N TYR A 86 -17.73 23.73 -0.38
CA TYR A 86 -17.65 24.94 0.44
C TYR A 86 -16.92 26.06 -0.31
N TYR A 87 -15.72 25.76 -0.84
CA TYR A 87 -14.95 26.75 -1.58
C TYR A 87 -15.70 27.24 -2.82
N LYS A 88 -16.36 26.34 -3.56
CA LYS A 88 -17.12 26.72 -4.75
C LYS A 88 -18.35 27.57 -4.41
N LYS A 89 -19.15 27.18 -3.41
CA LYS A 89 -20.44 27.82 -3.09
C LYS A 89 -20.29 29.06 -2.23
N VAL A 90 -19.39 29.03 -1.24
CA VAL A 90 -19.25 30.09 -0.22
C VAL A 90 -18.10 31.03 -0.53
N LYS A 91 -16.96 30.52 -1.00
CA LYS A 91 -15.78 31.36 -1.33
C LYS A 91 -15.72 31.78 -2.80
N GLY A 92 -16.49 31.15 -3.68
CA GLY A 92 -16.44 31.39 -5.13
C GLY A 92 -15.24 30.77 -5.85
N ASP A 93 -14.44 29.95 -5.15
CA ASP A 93 -13.19 29.40 -5.66
C ASP A 93 -13.32 27.92 -6.05
N ASN A 94 -12.88 27.59 -7.26
CA ASN A 94 -12.84 26.21 -7.74
C ASN A 94 -11.57 25.51 -7.25
N MET A 95 -11.70 24.81 -6.12
CA MET A 95 -10.65 23.99 -5.53
C MET A 95 -10.61 22.57 -6.11
N SER A 96 -9.43 21.95 -6.09
CA SER A 96 -9.20 20.57 -6.53
C SER A 96 -8.08 19.91 -5.71
N ARG A 97 -7.86 18.61 -5.91
CA ARG A 97 -6.72 17.89 -5.30
C ARG A 97 -5.37 18.53 -5.66
N GLY A 98 -5.18 18.93 -6.91
CA GLY A 98 -3.96 19.61 -7.36
C GLY A 98 -3.75 20.98 -6.72
N LYS A 99 -4.82 21.64 -6.29
CA LYS A 99 -4.77 22.95 -5.59
C LYS A 99 -4.66 22.82 -4.07
N GLY A 100 -4.43 21.61 -3.53
CA GLY A 100 -4.20 21.42 -2.11
C GLY A 100 -5.46 21.34 -1.24
N VAL A 101 -6.61 20.92 -1.80
CA VAL A 101 -7.85 20.74 -1.01
C VAL A 101 -7.67 19.72 0.14
N ALA A 102 -6.75 18.77 -0.01
CA ALA A 102 -6.46 17.78 1.02
C ALA A 102 -5.88 18.41 2.30
N GLN A 103 -5.25 19.58 2.21
CA GLN A 103 -4.59 20.29 3.29
C GLN A 103 -5.52 21.23 4.06
N ILE A 104 -6.73 21.48 3.55
CA ILE A 104 -7.68 22.42 4.14
C ILE A 104 -8.60 21.67 5.08
N TYR A 105 -8.76 22.17 6.31
CA TYR A 105 -9.65 21.64 7.33
C TYR A 105 -10.70 22.71 7.64
N LEU A 106 -11.97 22.39 7.39
CA LEU A 106 -13.09 23.28 7.71
C LEU A 106 -13.53 23.11 9.16
N THR A 107 -14.21 24.10 9.71
CA THR A 107 -14.94 23.96 10.99
C THR A 107 -16.18 23.08 10.82
N GLU A 108 -16.77 22.64 11.93
CA GLU A 108 -18.02 21.87 11.92
C GLU A 108 -19.13 22.66 11.19
N GLU A 109 -19.27 23.95 11.49
CA GLU A 109 -20.28 24.84 10.91
C GLU A 109 -20.06 25.05 9.41
N GLU A 110 -18.80 25.13 8.98
CA GLU A 110 -18.45 25.24 7.55
C GLU A 110 -18.78 23.94 6.79
N TYR A 111 -18.53 22.77 7.39
CA TYR A 111 -18.97 21.51 6.78
C TYR A 111 -20.49 21.44 6.65
N LEU A 112 -21.24 21.92 7.65
CA LEU A 112 -22.71 21.91 7.63
C LEU A 112 -23.32 22.85 6.58
N GLN A 113 -22.55 23.76 5.99
CA GLN A 113 -22.97 24.57 4.83
C GLN A 113 -22.85 23.81 3.50
N THR A 114 -22.33 22.58 3.52
CA THR A 114 -22.10 21.75 2.33
C THR A 114 -22.97 20.50 2.35
N SER A 115 -23.04 19.83 1.20
CA SER A 115 -23.91 18.66 1.04
C SER A 115 -23.19 17.54 0.28
N VAL A 116 -22.97 16.39 0.92
CA VAL A 116 -22.46 15.19 0.24
C VAL A 116 -23.61 14.18 0.03
N ASP A 117 -23.99 13.99 -1.23
CA ASP A 117 -25.26 13.36 -1.66
C ASP A 117 -25.64 12.04 -0.97
N TRP A 118 -24.66 11.18 -0.67
CA TRP A 118 -24.95 9.87 -0.10
C TRP A 118 -25.11 9.88 1.42
N ILE A 119 -24.46 10.82 2.13
CA ILE A 119 -24.51 10.89 3.59
C ILE A 119 -25.52 11.90 4.11
N VAL A 120 -25.84 12.95 3.35
CA VAL A 120 -26.83 13.96 3.75
C VAL A 120 -28.25 13.38 3.89
N LYS A 121 -28.49 12.19 3.36
CA LYS A 121 -29.72 11.41 3.62
C LYS A 121 -29.90 11.10 5.11
N ASP A 122 -28.80 11.07 5.86
CA ASP A 122 -28.74 10.94 7.31
C ASP A 122 -27.99 12.15 7.89
N MET A 123 -28.77 13.15 8.33
CA MET A 123 -28.21 14.39 8.88
C MET A 123 -27.49 14.21 10.21
N GLU A 124 -27.82 13.16 10.98
CA GLU A 124 -27.12 12.85 12.23
C GLU A 124 -25.72 12.31 11.93
N ALA A 125 -25.63 11.37 10.99
CA ALA A 125 -24.35 10.86 10.49
C ALA A 125 -23.49 11.98 9.87
N TRP A 126 -24.11 12.90 9.12
CA TRP A 126 -23.40 14.04 8.54
C TRP A 126 -22.81 14.97 9.62
N ARG A 127 -23.60 15.34 10.63
CA ARG A 127 -23.14 16.16 11.76
C ARG A 127 -21.99 15.48 12.52
N TRP A 128 -22.12 14.18 12.76
CA TRP A 128 -21.07 13.41 13.43
C TRP A 128 -19.75 13.44 12.65
N LEU A 129 -19.80 13.29 11.33
CA LEU A 129 -18.60 13.37 10.49
C LEU A 129 -18.01 14.78 10.44
N ALA A 130 -18.84 15.81 10.30
CA ALA A 130 -18.41 17.21 10.33
C ALA A 130 -17.64 17.51 11.62
N LYS A 131 -18.20 17.11 12.77
CA LYS A 131 -17.56 17.22 14.08
C LYS A 131 -16.24 16.45 14.15
N ARG A 132 -16.22 15.20 13.66
CA ARG A 132 -15.02 14.36 13.66
C ARG A 132 -13.90 14.95 12.80
N TRP A 133 -14.21 15.49 11.61
CA TRP A 133 -13.19 16.05 10.71
C TRP A 133 -12.69 17.43 11.15
N ALA A 134 -13.48 18.14 11.95
CA ALA A 134 -13.12 19.41 12.57
C ALA A 134 -12.36 19.23 13.90
N SER A 135 -12.30 18.02 14.47
CA SER A 135 -11.65 17.80 15.76
C SER A 135 -10.12 17.87 15.68
N ASP A 136 -9.52 18.49 16.69
CA ASP A 136 -8.06 18.63 16.78
C ASP A 136 -7.33 17.29 16.78
N ASP A 137 -7.87 16.30 17.50
CA ASP A 137 -7.32 14.94 17.55
C ASP A 137 -7.22 14.30 16.16
N TRP A 138 -8.26 14.47 15.36
CA TRP A 138 -8.29 13.90 14.01
C TRP A 138 -7.32 14.62 13.07
N ILE A 139 -7.26 15.95 13.17
CA ILE A 139 -6.32 16.78 12.40
C ILE A 139 -4.86 16.44 12.77
N ALA A 140 -4.57 16.30 14.07
CA ALA A 140 -3.25 15.93 14.58
C ALA A 140 -2.84 14.53 14.11
N SER A 141 -3.74 13.54 14.19
CA SER A 141 -3.51 12.19 13.68
C SER A 141 -3.18 12.20 12.18
N LEU A 142 -3.91 12.97 11.37
CA LEU A 142 -3.62 13.09 9.94
C LEU A 142 -2.29 13.79 9.62
N LYS A 143 -1.94 14.84 10.36
CA LYS A 143 -0.64 15.53 10.22
C LYS A 143 0.50 14.54 10.52
N SER A 144 0.41 13.82 11.64
CA SER A 144 1.37 12.78 11.99
C SER A 144 1.47 11.68 10.92
N HIS A 145 0.34 11.19 10.39
CA HIS A 145 0.37 10.21 9.30
C HIS A 145 0.98 10.74 8.00
N ARG A 146 0.90 12.04 7.72
CA ARG A 146 1.59 12.67 6.58
C ARG A 146 3.08 12.77 6.82
N GLU A 147 3.48 13.25 7.99
CA GLU A 147 4.89 13.31 8.41
C GLU A 147 5.54 11.91 8.33
N ASN A 148 4.85 10.89 8.85
CA ASN A 148 5.30 9.50 8.79
C ASN A 148 5.40 8.94 7.36
N ARG A 149 4.58 9.42 6.41
CA ARG A 149 4.71 9.05 4.99
C ARG A 149 5.90 9.73 4.32
N GLY A 150 6.40 10.83 4.87
CA GLY A 150 7.38 11.70 4.25
C GLY A 150 6.79 12.52 3.09
N THR A 151 7.53 13.54 2.65
CA THR A 151 7.08 14.55 1.69
C THR A 151 7.26 14.16 0.23
N GLN A 152 8.07 13.16 -0.10
CA GLN A 152 8.25 12.70 -1.48
C GLN A 152 8.29 11.18 -1.57
N ALA A 153 7.31 10.60 -2.26
CA ALA A 153 7.60 9.42 -3.05
C ALA A 153 8.72 9.82 -4.01
N SER A 154 9.84 9.09 -4.00
CA SER A 154 10.82 9.18 -5.08
C SER A 154 10.06 8.79 -6.34
N GLY A 155 9.61 9.78 -7.10
CA GLY A 155 8.88 9.55 -8.34
C GLY A 155 9.72 8.63 -9.20
N HIS A 156 9.15 7.55 -9.70
CA HIS A 156 9.86 6.56 -10.50
C HIS A 156 9.30 6.55 -11.92
N ARG A 157 10.16 6.28 -12.89
CA ARG A 157 9.85 6.20 -14.32
C ARG A 157 9.84 4.75 -14.84
N TYR A 158 9.55 3.78 -13.98
CA TYR A 158 9.34 2.38 -14.39
C TYR A 158 8.26 2.24 -15.49
N GLY A 159 7.32 3.19 -15.60
CA GLY A 159 6.16 3.02 -16.47
C GLY A 159 5.28 1.86 -16.01
N ALA A 160 4.66 1.15 -16.95
CA ALA A 160 3.86 -0.05 -16.65
C ALA A 160 4.72 -1.28 -16.29
N ASP A 161 6.02 -1.25 -16.60
CA ASP A 161 6.92 -2.40 -16.53
C ASP A 161 7.25 -2.81 -15.07
N GLY A 162 7.19 -1.87 -14.12
CA GLY A 162 7.72 -2.11 -12.78
C GLY A 162 9.22 -2.44 -12.80
N HIS A 163 9.78 -2.91 -11.67
CA HIS A 163 11.22 -3.17 -11.58
C HIS A 163 11.65 -4.42 -12.37
N TYR A 164 10.91 -5.54 -12.24
CA TYR A 164 11.27 -6.80 -12.89
C TYR A 164 11.17 -6.76 -14.42
N ALA A 165 10.11 -6.16 -14.99
CA ALA A 165 10.02 -6.12 -16.46
C ALA A 165 11.01 -5.12 -17.07
N LEU A 166 11.35 -4.04 -16.36
CA LEU A 166 12.44 -3.15 -16.75
C LEU A 166 13.80 -3.89 -16.72
N ALA A 167 14.07 -4.66 -15.67
CA ALA A 167 15.28 -5.49 -15.56
C ALA A 167 15.39 -6.48 -16.72
N ASN A 168 14.30 -7.17 -17.05
CA ASN A 168 14.25 -8.10 -18.19
C ASN A 168 14.53 -7.40 -19.51
N ARG A 169 13.90 -6.23 -19.76
CA ARG A 169 14.13 -5.45 -20.98
C ARG A 169 15.58 -5.00 -21.12
N MET A 170 16.16 -4.45 -20.05
CA MET A 170 17.56 -4.08 -20.00
C MET A 170 18.48 -5.28 -20.22
N GLY A 171 18.11 -6.46 -19.69
CA GLY A 171 18.85 -7.70 -19.89
C GLY A 171 18.86 -8.18 -21.34
N VAL A 172 17.72 -8.06 -22.03
CA VAL A 172 17.62 -8.38 -23.47
C VAL A 172 18.43 -7.40 -24.32
N GLU A 173 18.36 -6.10 -24.01
CA GLU A 173 19.10 -5.06 -24.75
C GLU A 173 20.62 -5.18 -24.60
N LYS A 174 21.10 -5.48 -23.39
CA LYS A 174 22.55 -5.57 -23.09
C LYS A 174 23.12 -6.97 -23.26
N GLY A 175 22.28 -8.00 -23.40
CA GLY A 175 22.69 -9.42 -23.42
C GLY A 175 23.18 -9.95 -22.06
N VAL A 176 23.09 -9.16 -20.99
CA VAL A 176 23.51 -9.50 -19.63
C VAL A 176 22.48 -8.97 -18.64
N ALA A 177 22.11 -9.77 -17.64
CA ALA A 177 21.17 -9.35 -16.61
C ALA A 177 21.72 -8.13 -15.83
N PRO A 178 20.96 -7.03 -15.73
CA PRO A 178 21.41 -5.85 -15.01
C PRO A 178 21.36 -6.06 -13.50
N SER A 179 22.20 -5.36 -12.75
CA SER A 179 22.10 -5.33 -11.29
C SER A 179 20.86 -4.55 -10.83
N PHE A 180 20.44 -4.76 -9.58
CA PHE A 180 19.33 -4.00 -9.01
C PHE A 180 19.59 -2.48 -9.08
N MET A 181 20.83 -2.04 -8.82
CA MET A 181 21.19 -0.62 -8.84
C MET A 181 21.17 -0.03 -10.24
N GLU A 182 21.58 -0.79 -11.25
CA GLU A 182 21.46 -0.35 -12.64
C GLU A 182 20.00 -0.13 -13.03
N VAL A 183 19.11 -1.04 -12.63
CA VAL A 183 17.66 -0.91 -12.87
C VAL A 183 17.08 0.27 -12.07
N TYR A 184 17.52 0.45 -10.83
CA TYR A 184 17.09 1.57 -9.98
C TYR A 184 17.45 2.92 -10.61
N VAL A 185 18.69 3.11 -11.04
CA VAL A 185 19.16 4.34 -11.70
C VAL A 185 18.40 4.57 -13.00
N HIS A 186 18.25 3.53 -13.82
CA HIS A 186 17.51 3.63 -15.07
C HIS A 186 16.06 4.07 -14.85
N ALA A 187 15.40 3.51 -13.83
CA ALA A 187 14.04 3.87 -13.47
C ALA A 187 13.91 5.27 -12.86
N HIS A 188 15.01 5.87 -12.39
CA HIS A 188 14.99 7.20 -11.80
C HIS A 188 15.74 8.22 -12.65
N ARG A 189 15.95 8.01 -13.95
CA ARG A 189 16.62 9.01 -14.80
C ARG A 189 15.85 10.33 -14.88
N GLY A 190 16.62 11.43 -14.92
CA GLY A 190 16.14 12.78 -15.14
C GLY A 190 15.44 12.94 -16.49
N PRO A 191 14.72 14.06 -16.69
CA PRO A 191 14.03 14.33 -17.95
C PRO A 191 15.00 14.59 -19.12
N ASP A 192 16.25 14.95 -18.82
CA ASP A 192 17.28 15.22 -19.82
C ASP A 192 17.97 13.89 -20.24
N PRO A 193 17.75 13.42 -21.48
CA PRO A 193 18.35 12.17 -21.96
C PRO A 193 19.87 12.28 -22.16
N THR A 194 20.43 13.50 -22.18
CA THR A 194 21.87 13.72 -22.34
C THR A 194 22.63 13.58 -21.02
N ASN A 195 21.93 13.57 -19.88
CA ASN A 195 22.50 13.39 -18.54
C ASN A 195 21.84 12.22 -17.79
N PRO A 196 22.05 10.96 -18.24
CA PRO A 196 21.37 9.78 -17.70
C PRO A 196 21.76 9.45 -16.26
N GLU A 197 22.83 10.04 -15.72
CA GLU A 197 23.28 9.86 -14.34
C GLU A 197 22.57 10.78 -13.35
N VAL A 198 21.94 11.85 -13.84
CA VAL A 198 21.15 12.76 -13.01
C VAL A 198 19.81 12.11 -12.71
N LEU A 199 19.54 11.81 -11.45
CA LEU A 199 18.27 11.22 -11.04
C LEU A 199 17.12 12.26 -11.06
N CYS A 200 15.90 11.78 -11.26
CA CYS A 200 14.69 12.58 -11.41
C CYS A 200 14.26 13.30 -10.13
N THR A 201 14.73 12.84 -8.97
CA THR A 201 14.44 13.46 -7.67
C THR A 201 15.66 13.39 -6.78
N GLN A 202 15.88 14.45 -6.00
CA GLN A 202 16.93 14.50 -4.98
C GLN A 202 16.76 13.38 -3.93
N THR A 203 15.52 13.06 -3.55
CA THR A 203 15.22 11.95 -2.63
C THR A 203 15.67 10.58 -3.16
N ALA A 204 15.56 10.32 -4.47
CA ALA A 204 16.05 9.06 -5.04
C ALA A 204 17.58 8.94 -4.90
N LYS A 205 18.28 10.06 -5.13
CA LYS A 205 19.73 10.15 -4.97
C LYS A 205 20.14 9.93 -3.51
N GLU A 206 19.53 10.63 -2.58
CA GLU A 206 19.85 10.52 -1.15
C GLU A 206 19.64 9.10 -0.62
N LYS A 207 18.54 8.44 -1.02
CA LYS A 207 18.28 7.05 -0.62
C LYS A 207 19.32 6.07 -1.17
N MET A 208 19.70 6.21 -2.44
CA MET A 208 20.73 5.39 -3.07
C MET A 208 22.09 5.59 -2.39
N MET A 209 22.45 6.84 -2.11
CA MET A 209 23.69 7.18 -1.39
C MET A 209 23.70 6.61 0.02
N ALA A 210 22.63 6.78 0.79
CA ALA A 210 22.53 6.24 2.14
C ALA A 210 22.66 4.72 2.18
N TYR A 211 22.11 4.01 1.18
CA TYR A 211 22.33 2.56 1.05
C TYR A 211 23.78 2.23 0.70
N GLY A 212 24.39 2.94 -0.25
CA GLY A 212 25.80 2.72 -0.62
C GLY A 212 26.76 2.98 0.53
N GLU A 213 26.50 4.00 1.34
CA GLU A 213 27.24 4.29 2.58
C GLU A 213 27.12 3.15 3.58
N GLU A 214 25.91 2.63 3.80
CA GLU A 214 25.69 1.50 4.70
C GLU A 214 26.36 0.21 4.19
N MET A 215 26.27 -0.07 2.88
CA MET A 215 26.97 -1.21 2.26
C MET A 215 28.48 -1.09 2.43
N THR A 216 29.02 0.11 2.27
CA THR A 216 30.45 0.39 2.44
C THR A 216 30.89 0.21 3.90
N GLN A 217 30.09 0.67 4.85
CA GLN A 217 30.36 0.47 6.28
C GLN A 217 30.32 -1.02 6.68
N ARG A 218 29.41 -1.78 6.09
CA ARG A 218 29.15 -3.18 6.45
C ARG A 218 30.12 -4.17 5.79
N HIS A 219 30.43 -3.96 4.50
CA HIS A 219 31.22 -4.89 3.69
C HIS A 219 32.62 -4.37 3.34
N GLY A 220 32.91 -3.10 3.66
CA GLY A 220 34.19 -2.43 3.40
C GLY A 220 34.21 -1.62 2.09
N PRO A 221 35.18 -0.69 1.94
CA PRO A 221 35.25 0.24 0.82
C PRO A 221 35.54 -0.39 -0.54
N GLU A 222 36.20 -1.54 -0.56
CA GLU A 222 36.51 -2.29 -1.79
C GLU A 222 35.32 -3.12 -2.29
N PHE A 223 34.24 -3.22 -1.51
CA PHE A 223 33.08 -4.02 -1.89
C PHE A 223 32.25 -3.31 -2.95
N ASN A 224 32.14 -3.94 -4.12
CA ASN A 224 31.35 -3.41 -5.24
C ASN A 224 29.84 -3.65 -5.04
N TRP A 225 29.22 -2.86 -4.17
CA TRP A 225 27.78 -2.91 -3.91
C TRP A 225 26.91 -2.54 -5.12
N TRP A 226 27.49 -1.94 -6.17
CA TRP A 226 26.78 -1.60 -7.39
C TRP A 226 26.37 -2.84 -8.21
N GLN A 227 27.20 -3.87 -8.18
CA GLN A 227 27.00 -5.12 -8.92
C GLN A 227 26.54 -6.29 -8.02
N ALA A 228 26.55 -6.08 -6.70
CA ALA A 228 26.08 -7.06 -5.74
C ALA A 228 24.54 -7.15 -5.68
N ASP A 229 24.04 -8.27 -5.16
CA ASP A 229 22.63 -8.41 -4.78
C ASP A 229 22.26 -7.44 -3.65
N ILE A 230 20.96 -7.17 -3.49
CA ILE A 230 20.47 -6.33 -2.40
C ILE A 230 20.77 -6.98 -1.04
N ASP A 231 21.49 -6.24 -0.20
CA ASP A 231 21.56 -6.51 1.23
C ASP A 231 20.33 -5.90 1.91
N VAL A 232 19.42 -6.78 2.31
CA VAL A 232 18.14 -6.40 2.89
C VAL A 232 18.30 -5.69 4.23
N GLU A 233 19.37 -5.98 4.97
CA GLU A 233 19.63 -5.37 6.26
C GLU A 233 20.20 -3.96 6.09
N ALA A 234 21.18 -3.79 5.19
CA ALA A 234 21.69 -2.46 4.83
C ALA A 234 20.56 -1.55 4.28
N LEU A 235 19.63 -2.12 3.53
CA LEU A 235 18.45 -1.42 3.04
C LEU A 235 17.45 -1.06 4.14
N HIS A 236 17.35 -1.87 5.19
CA HIS A 236 16.49 -1.58 6.33
C HIS A 236 17.06 -0.44 7.19
N VAL A 237 18.35 -0.49 7.49
CA VAL A 237 19.07 0.49 8.30
C VAL A 237 19.11 1.84 7.59
N SER A 238 19.54 1.89 6.33
CA SER A 238 19.57 3.13 5.53
C SER A 238 18.18 3.77 5.33
N GLY A 239 17.10 2.98 5.44
CA GLY A 239 15.72 3.49 5.42
C GLY A 239 15.21 4.09 6.73
N GLY A 240 16.04 4.12 7.77
CA GLY A 240 15.70 4.61 9.11
C GLY A 240 14.97 3.58 9.95
N ALA A 241 15.21 2.27 9.72
CA ALA A 241 14.65 1.17 10.50
C ALA A 241 13.11 1.26 10.70
N ARG A 242 12.38 1.59 9.63
CA ARG A 242 10.95 1.86 9.70
C ARG A 242 10.18 0.64 10.21
N ARG A 243 9.22 0.89 11.10
CA ARG A 243 8.31 -0.16 11.62
C ARG A 243 7.60 -0.87 10.46
N HIS A 244 7.53 -2.19 10.54
CA HIS A 244 6.95 -3.10 9.53
C HIS A 244 7.76 -3.22 8.23
N GLY A 245 9.09 -3.40 8.30
CA GLY A 245 9.90 -3.84 7.14
C GLY A 245 9.85 -2.92 5.92
N ARG A 246 9.45 -1.65 6.08
CA ARG A 246 9.38 -0.70 4.96
C ARG A 246 10.77 -0.18 4.63
N TYR A 247 11.27 -0.60 3.48
CA TYR A 247 12.57 -0.18 2.95
C TYR A 247 12.56 1.23 2.37
N ALA A 248 13.74 1.86 2.30
CA ALA A 248 13.93 3.16 1.65
C ALA A 248 13.48 3.14 0.18
N PHE A 249 13.77 2.03 -0.51
CA PHE A 249 13.38 1.68 -1.87
C PHE A 249 13.33 0.15 -2.03
N GLY A 250 12.87 -0.39 -3.15
CA GLY A 250 12.85 -1.85 -3.38
C GLY A 250 11.74 -2.63 -2.65
N THR A 251 10.75 -1.94 -2.06
CA THR A 251 9.64 -2.53 -1.26
C THR A 251 8.75 -3.54 -2.04
N GLY A 252 8.87 -3.63 -3.36
CA GLY A 252 8.16 -4.61 -4.20
C GLY A 252 9.07 -5.66 -4.85
N VAL A 253 10.37 -5.67 -4.51
CA VAL A 253 11.39 -6.58 -5.07
C VAL A 253 11.99 -7.45 -3.96
N VAL A 254 12.07 -6.92 -2.74
CA VAL A 254 12.53 -7.66 -1.56
C VAL A 254 11.37 -8.44 -0.96
N ASP A 255 11.54 -9.75 -0.79
CA ASP A 255 10.57 -10.61 -0.11
C ASP A 255 10.45 -10.19 1.38
N TYR A 256 9.25 -9.75 1.73
CA TYR A 256 8.92 -9.15 3.02
C TYR A 256 8.87 -10.16 4.17
N ASP A 257 8.37 -11.37 3.91
CA ASP A 257 8.09 -12.34 4.98
C ASP A 257 9.36 -13.06 5.43
N HIS A 258 10.31 -13.27 4.53
CA HIS A 258 11.60 -13.88 4.86
C HIS A 258 12.54 -12.89 5.59
N SER A 259 12.51 -11.62 5.20
CA SER A 259 13.47 -10.60 5.65
C SER A 259 13.20 -10.02 7.05
N VAL A 260 11.94 -9.75 7.40
CA VAL A 260 11.58 -9.20 8.72
C VAL A 260 11.84 -10.21 9.84
N SER A 261 11.69 -11.51 9.55
CA SER A 261 11.99 -12.59 10.50
C SER A 261 13.49 -12.71 10.82
N GLN A 262 14.38 -12.48 9.85
CA GLN A 262 15.83 -12.44 10.07
C GLN A 262 16.25 -11.18 10.84
N ALA A 263 15.77 -10.00 10.44
CA ALA A 263 16.11 -8.74 11.12
C ALA A 263 15.63 -8.71 12.59
N ARG A 264 14.46 -9.29 12.90
CA ARG A 264 13.97 -9.42 14.28
C ARG A 264 14.83 -10.35 15.14
N ARG A 265 15.35 -11.45 14.57
CA ARG A 265 16.22 -12.40 15.29
C ARG A 265 17.56 -11.77 15.69
N PHE A 266 18.12 -10.89 14.87
CA PHE A 266 19.38 -10.21 15.17
C PHE A 266 19.24 -9.06 16.17
N ASN A 267 18.15 -8.28 16.13
CA ASN A 267 17.93 -7.24 17.13
C ASN A 267 17.73 -7.80 18.55
N SER A 268 17.11 -8.98 18.71
CA SER A 268 17.07 -9.67 20.00
C SER A 268 18.45 -10.14 20.49
N SER A 269 19.38 -10.44 19.58
CA SER A 269 20.75 -10.82 19.91
C SER A 269 21.61 -9.60 20.28
N ALA A 270 21.39 -8.45 19.64
CA ALA A 270 22.11 -7.20 19.93
C ALA A 270 21.73 -6.60 21.29
N GLU A 271 20.46 -6.68 21.72
CA GLU A 271 20.04 -6.28 23.07
C GLU A 271 20.61 -7.19 24.16
N SER A 272 20.68 -8.50 23.93
CA SER A 272 21.30 -9.45 24.87
C SER A 272 22.82 -9.21 25.02
N SER A 273 23.49 -8.81 23.94
CA SER A 273 24.94 -8.52 23.93
C SER A 273 25.29 -7.21 24.65
N ARG A 274 24.40 -6.21 24.62
CA ARG A 274 24.58 -4.93 25.33
C ARG A 274 24.39 -5.07 26.84
N SER A 275 23.51 -5.97 27.29
CA SER A 275 23.27 -6.20 28.73
C SER A 275 24.44 -6.88 29.45
N LEU A 276 25.36 -7.54 28.73
CA LEU A 276 26.49 -8.27 29.32
C LEU A 276 27.79 -7.45 29.41
N ARG A 277 27.82 -6.22 28.89
CA ARG A 277 28.99 -5.32 28.98
C ARG A 277 28.85 -4.22 30.05
N THR A 278 27.74 -4.23 30.80
CA THR A 278 27.45 -3.26 31.88
C THR A 278 27.11 -3.94 33.20
N ALA A 279 27.74 -5.08 33.50
CA ALA A 279 27.72 -5.71 34.82
C ALA A 279 29.16 -5.89 35.32
#